data_AF-A0A212LTJ1-F1
#
_entry.id   AF-A0A212LTJ1-F1
#
_cell.length_a   1.000
_cell.length_b   1.000
_cell.length_c   1.000
_cell.angle_alpha   90.00
_cell.angle_beta   90.00
_cell.angle_gamma   90.00
#
_symmetry.space_group_name_H-M   'P 1'
#
loop_
_entity.id
_entity.type
_entity.pdbx_description
1 polymer ?
#
loop_
_entity_poly.entity_id
_entity_poly.type
_entity_poly.pdbx_seq_one_letter_code
_entity_poly.pdbx_strand_id
1 'polypeptide(L)' 'MFSFSMPELVLILVIALIVFGPGKLPEVGKAIGKGIQEFRRASTDIANPKEETTKVEAKTIDNKQTDEHK' A
#
# COMPACT_ATOMS: atom_id res chain seq x y z
N MET A 1 -1.71 -18.57 31.43
CA MET A 1 -1.64 -17.30 30.66
C MET A 1 -1.88 -17.67 29.21
N PHE A 2 -2.89 -17.10 28.56
CA PHE A 2 -3.30 -17.49 27.21
C PHE A 2 -2.22 -17.09 26.21
N SER A 3 -1.48 -18.07 25.71
CA SER A 3 -0.60 -17.91 24.56
C SER A 3 -1.51 -17.78 23.35
N PHE A 4 -1.79 -16.54 22.95
CA PHE A 4 -2.61 -16.22 21.78
C PHE A 4 -1.96 -16.87 20.55
N SER A 5 -2.46 -18.05 20.24
CA SER A 5 -1.87 -18.90 19.23
C SER A 5 -2.48 -18.50 17.90
N MET A 6 -1.73 -18.65 16.81
CA MET A 6 -2.19 -18.34 15.45
C MET A 6 -3.62 -18.83 15.13
N PRO A 7 -4.11 -20.00 15.61
CA PRO A 7 -5.49 -20.43 15.38
C PRO A 7 -6.56 -19.45 15.89
N GLU A 8 -6.34 -18.81 17.04
CA GLU A 8 -7.31 -17.90 17.65
C GLU A 8 -7.43 -16.59 16.86
N LEU A 9 -6.29 -16.08 16.38
CA LEU A 9 -6.25 -14.96 15.43
C LEU A 9 -6.99 -15.27 14.14
N VAL A 10 -6.78 -16.45 13.57
CA VAL A 10 -7.45 -16.86 12.32
C VAL A 10 -8.95 -16.96 12.52
N LEU A 11 -9.42 -17.49 13.65
CA LEU A 11 -10.85 -17.57 13.95
C LEU A 11 -11.51 -16.18 13.99
N ILE A 12 -10.87 -15.21 14.67
CA ILE A 12 -11.35 -13.83 14.71
C ILE A 12 -11.33 -13.20 13.32
N LEU A 13 -10.26 -13.45 12.55
CA LEU A 13 -10.14 -12.96 11.17
C LEU A 13 -11.28 -13.49 10.29
N VAL A 14 -11.64 -14.76 10.40
CA VAL A 14 -12.76 -15.35 9.65
C VAL A 14 -14.10 -14.68 10.00
N ILE A 15 -14.37 -14.43 11.28
CA ILE A 15 -15.59 -13.72 11.70
C ILE A 15 -15.60 -12.29 11.15
N ALA A 16 -14.48 -11.58 11.27
CA ALA A 16 -14.34 -10.23 10.72
C ALA A 16 -14.52 -10.22 9.20
N LEU A 17 -14.04 -11.26 8.50
CA LEU A 17 -14.20 -11.44 7.07
C LEU A 17 -15.63 -11.73 6.64
N ILE A 18 -16.43 -12.39 7.48
CA ILE A 18 -17.86 -12.58 7.20
C ILE A 18 -18.60 -11.25 7.32
N VAL A 19 -18.27 -10.44 8.33
CA VAL A 19 -18.90 -9.13 8.57
C VAL A 19 -18.49 -8.09 7.52
N PHE A 20 -17.20 -7.96 7.25
CA PHE A 20 -16.64 -6.94 6.35
C PHE A 20 -16.47 -7.43 4.91
N GLY A 21 -16.37 -8.74 4.68
CA GLY A 21 -16.08 -9.33 3.38
C GLY A 21 -14.57 -9.43 3.07
N PRO A 22 -14.10 -10.52 2.40
CA PRO A 22 -12.69 -10.69 2.04
C PRO A 22 -12.18 -9.67 1.01
N GLY A 23 -13.07 -9.03 0.25
CA GLY A 23 -12.70 -7.97 -0.68
C GLY A 23 -12.32 -6.66 -0.01
N LYS A 24 -12.76 -6.41 1.24
CA LYS A 24 -12.50 -5.15 1.95
C LYS A 24 -11.12 -5.09 2.61
N LEU A 25 -10.58 -6.22 3.07
CA LEU A 25 -9.22 -6.28 3.59
C LEU A 25 -8.13 -5.79 2.61
N PRO A 26 -8.08 -6.24 1.33
CA PRO A 26 -7.07 -5.75 0.39
C PRO A 26 -7.29 -4.29 0.00
N GLU A 27 -8.54 -3.80 -0.01
CA GLU A 27 -8.86 -2.40 -0.27
C GLU A 27 -8.31 -1.50 0.86
N VAL A 28 -8.60 -1.84 2.12
CA VAL A 28 -8.09 -1.15 3.31
C VAL A 28 -6.56 -1.27 3.39
N GLY A 29 -6.00 -2.45 3.12
CA GLY A 29 -4.55 -2.68 3.11
C GLY A 29 -3.83 -1.84 2.05
N LYS A 30 -4.42 -1.65 0.86
CA LYS A 30 -3.87 -0.75 -0.17
C LYS A 30 -3.88 0.71 0.30
N ALA A 31 -4.96 1.17 0.93
CA ALA A 31 -5.06 2.55 1.45
C ALA A 31 -4.03 2.80 2.56
N ILE A 32 -3.97 1.89 3.55
CA ILE A 32 -2.99 1.96 4.65
C ILE A 32 -1.56 1.86 4.11
N GLY A 33 -1.32 0.95 3.15
CA GLY A 33 0.00 0.75 2.55
C GLY A 33 0.54 2.00 1.85
N LYS A 34 -0.31 2.71 1.10
CA LYS A 34 0.05 4.01 0.51
C LYS A 34 0.39 5.05 1.58
N GLY A 35 -0.45 5.17 2.62
CA GLY A 35 -0.19 6.08 3.74
C GLY A 35 1.11 5.78 4.47
N ILE A 36 1.42 4.50 4.71
CA ILE A 36 2.69 4.08 5.33
C ILE A 36 3.88 4.38 4.40
N GLN A 37 3.74 4.18 3.09
CA GLN A 37 4.78 4.47 2.12
C GLN A 37 5.12 5.96 2.08
N GLU A 38 4.10 6.82 2.04
CA GLU A 38 4.25 8.28 2.09
C GLU A 38 4.82 8.74 3.43
N PHE A 39 4.31 8.20 4.54
CA PHE A 39 4.83 8.48 5.87
C PHE A 39 6.31 8.10 6.01
N ARG A 40 6.70 6.93 5.48
CA ARG A 40 8.09 6.49 5.47
C ARG A 40 8.98 7.44 4.67
N ARG A 41 8.54 7.87 3.48
CA ARG A 41 9.29 8.82 2.63
C ARG A 41 9.49 10.15 3.34
N ALA A 42 8.42 10.74 3.85
CA ALA A 42 8.50 11.98 4.61
C ALA A 42 9.40 11.84 5.85
N SER A 43 9.32 10.72 6.56
CA SER A 43 10.20 10.46 7.71
C SER A 43 11.67 10.33 7.30
N THR A 44 11.95 9.69 6.16
CA THR A 44 13.31 9.56 5.63
C THR A 44 13.86 10.90 5.16
N ASP A 45 13.07 11.73 4.49
CA ASP A 45 13.49 13.07 4.04
C ASP A 45 13.82 13.98 5.23
N ILE A 46 13.05 13.90 6.33
CA ILE A 46 13.33 14.62 7.57
C ILE A 46 14.60 14.09 8.25
N ALA A 47 14.81 12.78 8.24
CA ALA A 47 15.98 12.15 8.86
C ALA A 47 17.29 12.37 8.09
N ASN A 48 17.22 12.55 6.77
CA ASN A 48 18.37 12.79 5.88
C ASN A 48 18.07 13.94 4.90
N PRO A 49 18.15 15.21 5.35
CA PRO A 49 17.81 16.39 4.53
C PRO A 49 18.82 16.70 3.40
N LYS A 50 19.64 15.74 2.95
CA LYS A 50 20.70 15.95 1.95
C LYS A 50 20.58 15.13 0.66
N GLU A 51 19.52 14.37 0.45
CA GLU A 51 19.37 13.57 -0.77
C GLU A 51 18.04 13.86 -1.46
N GLU A 52 18.02 14.89 -2.30
CA GLU A 52 16.94 15.12 -3.25
C GLU A 52 17.00 14.11 -4.40
N THR A 53 15.83 13.54 -4.70
CA THR A 53 15.40 12.94 -5.97
C THR A 53 15.86 11.52 -6.27
N THR A 54 14.91 10.59 -6.22
CA THR A 54 14.35 9.90 -7.41
C THR A 54 13.86 8.53 -6.98
N LYS A 55 12.55 8.27 -7.12
CA LYS A 55 11.95 7.01 -7.60
C LYS A 55 10.49 6.90 -7.13
N VAL A 56 9.57 7.35 -7.98
CA VAL A 56 8.42 6.54 -8.43
C VAL A 56 8.10 6.95 -9.87
N GLU A 57 8.81 6.35 -10.81
CA GLU A 57 8.14 5.94 -12.03
C GLU A 57 7.26 4.74 -11.68
N ALA A 58 5.95 4.87 -11.93
CA ALA A 58 5.08 3.74 -12.26
C ALA A 58 3.86 4.26 -13.03
N LYS A 59 4.04 4.36 -14.35
CA LYS A 59 3.03 4.09 -15.40
C LYS A 59 1.63 4.69 -15.18
N THR A 60 1.47 5.92 -15.65
CA THR A 60 0.21 6.53 -16.09
C THR A 60 0.74 7.46 -17.20
N ILE A 61 0.62 7.21 -18.51
CA ILE A 61 -0.53 6.89 -19.35
C ILE A 61 0.02 6.37 -20.69
N ASP A 62 -0.31 5.15 -21.11
CA ASP A 62 -0.22 4.77 -22.53
C ASP A 62 -1.58 5.12 -23.14
N ASN A 63 -1.71 6.34 -23.64
CA ASN A 63 -2.79 6.74 -24.51
C ASN A 63 -2.26 7.81 -25.45
N LYS A 64 -2.25 7.43 -26.73
CA LYS A 64 -2.23 8.25 -27.94
C LYS A 64 -0.94 9.03 -28.25
N GLN A 65 -0.53 8.78 -29.50
CA GLN A 65 -0.10 9.78 -30.50
C GLN A 65 1.39 9.77 -30.84
N THR A 66 1.71 9.07 -31.92
CA THR A 66 2.70 9.59 -32.87
C THR A 66 2.06 9.49 -34.24
N ASP A 67 1.45 10.62 -34.60
CA ASP A 67 1.26 11.04 -35.98
C ASP A 67 2.64 11.09 -36.66
N GLU A 68 2.66 10.61 -37.89
CA GLU A 68 3.16 11.29 -39.09
C GLU A 68 4.42 12.18 -39.00
N HIS A 69 5.20 12.10 -40.09
CA HIS A 69 6.19 13.06 -40.58
C HIS A 69 7.67 12.82 -40.18
N LYS A 70 8.38 12.01 -40.98
CA LYS A 70 9.25 12.49 -42.09
C LYS A 70 10.08 11.36 -42.69
#